data_AF-E2C4T2-F1
#
_entry.id   AF-E2C4T2-F1
#
_cell.length_a   1.000
_cell.length_b   1.000
_cell.length_c   1.000
_cell.angle_alpha   90.00
_cell.angle_beta   90.00
_cell.angle_gamma   90.00
#
_symmetry.space_group_name_H-M   'P 1'
#
loop_
_entity.id
_entity.type
_entity.pdbx_description
1 polymer ?
#
loop_
_entity_poly.entity_id
_entity_poly.type
_entity_poly.pdbx_seq_one_letter_code
_entity_poly.pdbx_strand_id
1 'polypeptide(L)' 'KYLAIPLISRNEDPVLWWKTHASEFPNLKMLFLKYCSAPPSSVNSERLFCAAAAIYTEDRNRLLPDNAEMLIFLMKNMK' A
#
# COMPACT_ATOMS: atom_id res chain seq x y z
N LYS A 1 11.65 -26.05 -7.07
CA LYS A 1 10.33 -26.35 -6.44
C LYS A 1 9.29 -25.32 -6.85
N TYR A 2 9.40 -24.04 -6.46
CA TYR A 2 8.46 -22.99 -6.87
C TYR A 2 8.23 -22.91 -8.39
N LEU A 3 9.30 -22.87 -9.19
CA LEU A 3 9.21 -22.80 -10.66
C LEU A 3 8.56 -24.02 -11.34
N ALA A 4 8.35 -25.12 -10.60
CA ALA A 4 7.71 -26.33 -11.11
C ALA A 4 6.21 -26.40 -10.74
N ILE A 5 5.70 -25.43 -9.98
CA ILE A 5 4.29 -25.37 -9.58
C ILE A 5 3.48 -24.81 -10.76
N PRO A 6 2.27 -25.34 -11.03
CA PRO A 6 1.36 -24.76 -12.01
C PRO A 6 0.99 -23.30 -11.65
N LEU A 7 0.76 -22.49 -12.68
CA LEU A 7 0.30 -21.11 -12.50
C LEU A 7 -1.10 -21.09 -11.87
N ILE A 8 -1.32 -20.15 -10.96
CA ILE A 8 -2.66 -19.89 -10.40
C ILE A 8 -3.60 -19.37 -11.49
N SER A 9 -4.90 -19.58 -11.31
CA SER A 9 -5.91 -19.01 -12.21
C SER A 9 -5.84 -17.48 -12.21
N ARG A 10 -6.17 -16.84 -13.33
CA ARG A 10 -6.21 -15.36 -13.43
C ARG A 10 -7.23 -14.71 -12.51
N ASN A 11 -8.21 -15.48 -12.04
CA ASN A 11 -9.27 -15.02 -11.15
C ASN A 11 -8.93 -15.21 -9.67
N GLU A 12 -7.77 -15.80 -9.35
CA GLU A 12 -7.32 -16.01 -7.98
C GLU A 12 -6.48 -14.84 -7.48
N ASP A 13 -6.52 -14.60 -6.16
CA ASP A 13 -5.71 -13.57 -5.51
C ASP A 13 -4.29 -14.11 -5.23
N PRO A 14 -3.24 -13.56 -5.88
CA PRO A 14 -1.86 -13.97 -5.63
C PRO A 14 -1.41 -13.71 -4.19
N VAL A 15 -1.94 -12.69 -3.50
CA VAL A 15 -1.61 -12.40 -2.10
C VAL A 15 -2.16 -13.49 -1.19
N LEU A 16 -3.37 -13.99 -1.47
CA LEU A 16 -3.97 -15.09 -0.72
C LEU A 16 -3.17 -16.39 -0.92
N TRP A 17 -2.75 -16.67 -2.16
CA TRP A 17 -1.92 -17.84 -2.47
C TRP A 17 -0.58 -17.81 -1.71
N TRP A 18 0.08 -16.65 -1.64
CA TRP A 18 1.33 -16.49 -0.89
C TRP A 18 1.13 -16.60 0.63
N LYS A 19 -0.06 -16.27 1.16
CA LYS A 19 -0.38 -16.50 2.58
C LYS A 19 -0.46 -17.98 2.92
N THR A 20 -1.02 -18.80 2.05
CA THR A 20 -1.17 -20.25 2.31
C THR A 20 0.14 -21.01 2.13
N HIS A 21 0.96 -20.65 1.13
CA HIS A 21 2.25 -21.32 0.83
C HIS A 21 3.47 -20.65 1.48
N ALA A 22 3.23 -19.67 2.36
CA ALA A 22 4.27 -18.91 3.04
C ALA A 22 5.29 -19.79 3.78
N SER A 23 4.83 -20.87 4.40
CA SER A 23 5.65 -21.80 5.18
C SER A 23 6.51 -22.71 4.29
N GLU A 24 6.06 -22.98 3.07
CA GLU A 24 6.78 -23.82 2.11
C GLU A 24 7.93 -23.07 1.44
N PHE A 25 7.79 -21.74 1.32
CA PHE A 25 8.77 -20.88 0.65
C PHE A 25 9.12 -19.62 1.47
N PRO A 26 9.73 -19.76 2.66
CA PRO A 26 9.97 -18.64 3.57
C PRO A 26 10.86 -17.54 2.96
N ASN A 27 11.88 -17.92 2.19
CA ASN A 27 12.78 -16.96 1.54
C ASN A 27 12.10 -16.24 0.36
N LEU A 28 11.31 -16.96 -0.44
CA LEU A 28 10.60 -16.33 -1.56
C LEU A 28 9.45 -15.45 -1.08
N LYS A 29 8.77 -15.83 0.02
CA LYS A 29 7.77 -14.97 0.67
C LYS A 29 8.35 -13.60 1.00
N MET A 30 9.57 -13.56 1.53
CA MET A 30 10.24 -12.30 1.85
C MET A 30 10.45 -11.43 0.61
N LEU A 31 10.86 -12.04 -0.51
CA LEU A 31 11.01 -11.35 -1.79
C LEU A 31 9.66 -10.89 -2.35
N PHE A 32 8.63 -11.75 -2.30
CA PHE A 32 7.29 -11.40 -2.73
C PHE A 32 6.76 -10.19 -1.96
N LEU A 33 6.86 -10.20 -0.63
CA LEU A 33 6.45 -9.05 0.18
C LEU A 33 7.28 -7.80 -0.14
N LYS A 34 8.58 -7.94 -0.40
CA LYS A 34 9.44 -6.80 -0.75
C LYS A 34 9.05 -6.16 -2.07
N TYR A 35 8.73 -6.95 -3.09
CA TYR A 35 8.52 -6.45 -4.45
C TYR A 35 7.05 -6.24 -4.83
N CYS A 36 6.12 -6.95 -4.20
CA CYS A 36 4.68 -6.89 -4.51
C CYS A 36 3.86 -6.12 -3.48
N SER A 37 4.48 -5.58 -2.41
CA SER A 37 3.78 -4.70 -1.46
C SER A 37 3.61 -3.27 -1.95
N ALA A 38 4.56 -2.79 -2.77
CA ALA A 38 4.50 -1.45 -3.33
C ALA A 38 3.40 -1.37 -4.41
N PRO A 39 2.60 -0.30 -4.44
CA PRO A 39 1.69 -0.08 -5.55
C PRO A 39 2.50 0.12 -6.84
N PRO A 40 1.94 -0.28 -8.01
CA PRO A 40 2.65 -0.20 -9.28
C PRO A 40 2.85 1.25 -9.77
N SER A 41 2.25 2.25 -9.12
CA SER A 41 2.33 3.66 -9.50
C SER A 41 2.20 4.62 -8.31
N SER A 42 2.59 5.88 -8.52
CA SER A 42 2.42 7.00 -7.59
C SER A 42 0.97 7.47 -7.43
N VAL A 43 0.03 6.93 -8.20
CA VAL A 43 -1.39 7.36 -8.21
C VAL A 43 -2.01 7.33 -6.82
N ASN A 44 -1.65 6.35 -5.98
CA ASN A 44 -2.15 6.30 -4.61
C ASN A 44 -1.63 7.46 -3.74
N SER A 45 -0.37 7.86 -3.94
CA SER A 45 0.23 9.01 -3.28
C SER A 45 -0.38 10.32 -3.79
N GLU A 46 -0.57 10.45 -5.10
CA GLU A 46 -1.22 11.62 -5.71
C GLU A 46 -2.65 11.80 -5.18
N ARG A 47 -3.45 10.72 -5.13
CA ARG A 47 -4.79 10.77 -4.53
C ARG A 47 -4.75 11.22 -3.06
N LEU A 48 -3.78 10.76 -2.29
CA LEU A 48 -3.59 11.18 -0.90
C LEU A 48 -3.31 12.69 -0.82
N PHE A 49 -2.40 13.21 -1.65
CA PHE A 49 -2.06 14.63 -1.66
C PHE A 49 -3.19 15.51 -2.21
N CYS A 50 -3.94 15.03 -3.21
CA CYS A 50 -5.14 15.71 -3.69
C CYS A 50 -6.19 15.82 -2.57
N ALA A 51 -6.41 14.75 -1.80
CA ALA A 51 -7.34 14.80 -0.67
C ALA A 51 -6.79 15.67 0.48
N ALA A 52 -5.47 15.67 0.70
CA ALA A 52 -4.80 16.53 1.66
C ALA A 52 -4.91 18.02 1.33
N ALA A 53 -5.22 18.40 0.08
CA ALA A 53 -5.53 19.79 -0.27
C ALA A 53 -6.71 20.35 0.55
N ALA A 54 -7.64 19.50 1.02
CA ALA A 54 -8.71 19.93 1.91
C ALA A 54 -8.22 20.33 3.33
N ILE A 55 -7.02 19.90 3.73
CA ILE A 55 -6.39 20.28 5.00
C ILE A 55 -5.74 21.66 4.87
N TYR A 56 -5.12 21.91 3.71
CA TYR A 56 -4.52 23.20 3.34
C TYR A 56 -5.53 24.08 2.59
N THR A 57 -6.48 24.67 3.32
CA THR A 57 -7.41 25.67 2.78
C THR A 57 -6.86 27.09 2.96
N GLU A 58 -7.39 28.06 2.20
CA GLU A 58 -6.97 29.48 2.32
C GLU A 58 -7.12 30.00 3.76
N ASP A 59 -8.14 29.54 4.48
CA ASP A 59 -8.41 29.87 5.88
C ASP A 59 -7.46 29.16 6.89
N ARG A 60 -6.76 28.09 6.45
CA ARG A 60 -5.85 27.27 7.28
C ARG A 60 -4.40 27.34 6.77
N ASN A 61 -3.98 28.48 6.28
CA ASN A 61 -2.65 28.71 5.69
C ASN A 61 -1.48 28.79 6.71
N ARG A 62 -1.75 28.77 8.02
CA ARG A 62 -0.74 28.82 9.10
C ARG A 62 -0.44 27.46 9.73
N LEU A 63 -0.88 26.37 9.10
CA LEU A 63 -0.65 25.03 9.61
C LEU A 63 0.83 24.64 9.47
N LEU A 64 1.45 24.23 10.59
CA LEU A 64 2.80 23.70 10.57
C LEU A 64 2.85 22.36 9.82
N PRO A 65 3.94 22.05 9.10
CA PRO A 65 4.09 20.80 8.36
C PRO A 65 3.80 19.55 9.20
N ASP A 66 4.32 19.51 10.43
CA ASP A 66 4.13 18.38 11.35
C ASP A 66 2.65 18.15 11.70
N ASN A 67 1.90 19.24 11.90
CA ASN A 67 0.47 19.16 12.21
C ASN A 67 -0.32 18.72 10.98
N ALA A 68 0.09 19.15 9.79
CA ALA A 68 -0.54 18.74 8.54
C ALA A 68 -0.31 17.25 8.26
N GLU A 69 0.90 16.74 8.46
CA GLU A 69 1.21 15.33 8.35
C GLU A 69 0.32 14.49 9.28
N MET A 70 0.18 14.90 10.54
CA MET A 70 -0.67 14.22 11.50
C MET A 70 -2.16 14.24 11.09
N LEU A 71 -2.65 15.35 10.54
CA LEU A 71 -4.02 15.44 10.02
C LEU A 71 -4.23 14.57 8.79
N ILE A 72 -3.27 14.50 7.86
CA ILE A 72 -3.32 13.62 6.69
C ILE A 72 -3.36 12.16 7.14
N PHE A 73 -2.52 11.80 8.12
CA PHE A 73 -2.49 10.46 8.69
C PHE A 73 -3.84 10.10 9.32
N LEU A 74 -4.41 10.97 10.16
CA LEU A 74 -5.71 10.74 10.77
C LEU A 74 -6.81 10.63 9.71
N MET A 75 -6.89 11.57 8.77
CA MET A 75 -7.88 11.57 7.69
C MET A 75 -7.84 10.26 6.88
N LYS A 76 -6.64 9.74 6.60
CA LYS A 76 -6.47 8.50 5.82
C LYS A 76 -6.87 7.25 6.60
N ASN A 77 -6.72 7.25 7.93
CA ASN A 77 -6.93 6.07 8.78
C ASN A 77 -8.24 6.09 9.57
N MET A 78 -8.97 7.20 9.60
CA MET A 78 -10.31 7.27 10.15
C MET A 78 -11.30 6.54 9.22
N LYS A 79 -12.05 5.60 9.80
CA LYS A 79 -13.10 4.81 9.11
C LYS A 79 -14.35 5.64 8.85
#